data_AF-A0A257GNN6-F1
#
_entry.id   AF-A0A257GNN6-F1
#
_cell.length_a   1.000
_cell.length_b   1.000
_cell.length_c   1.000
_cell.angle_alpha   90.00
_cell.angle_beta   90.00
_cell.angle_gamma   90.00
#
_symmetry.space_group_name_H-M   'P 1'
#
loop_
_entity.id
_entity.type
_entity.pdbx_description
1 polymer ?
#
loop_
_entity_poly.entity_id
_entity_poly.type
_entity_poly.pdbx_seq_one_letter_code
_entity_poly.pdbx_strand_id
1 'polypeptide(L)'
;MTRPTQDIELQASVAEFAIAPPLRVLRDKIDRLNVSADTKALLMDIAAITLKVGEKILAFGRKVLDFVFNLAVRFQNVGFGVILALALSAVLASIPLLGPLIAAILTPIMLAFGILRGALQDFKDAALRGELDALERRMAIMSAHAAL
;
A
#
# COMPACT_ATOMS: atom_id res chain seq x y z
N MET A 1 -34.11 -4.27 -1.41
CA MET A 1 -34.02 -3.35 -0.25
C MET A 1 -33.23 -4.05 0.86
N THR A 2 -31.90 -4.01 0.83
CA THR A 2 -31.01 -4.63 1.86
C THR A 2 -29.73 -3.83 2.12
N ARG A 3 -29.58 -2.64 1.51
CA ARG A 3 -28.39 -1.76 1.65
C ARG A 3 -28.12 -1.17 3.04
N PRO A 4 -29.11 -0.76 3.87
CA PRO A 4 -28.80 0.03 5.07
C PRO A 4 -28.04 -0.75 6.14
N THR A 5 -28.21 -2.08 6.21
CA THR A 5 -27.56 -2.91 7.23
C THR A 5 -26.07 -3.11 6.95
N GLN A 6 -25.68 -3.24 5.68
CA GLN A 6 -24.28 -3.42 5.29
C GLN A 6 -23.45 -2.15 5.52
N ASP A 7 -24.03 -0.97 5.27
CA ASP A 7 -23.33 0.31 5.50
C ASP A 7 -23.03 0.53 6.98
N ILE A 8 -23.94 0.10 7.88
CA ILE A 8 -23.75 0.17 9.34
C ILE A 8 -22.65 -0.79 9.80
N GLU A 9 -22.63 -2.02 9.27
CA GLU A 9 -21.64 -3.05 9.63
C GLU A 9 -20.23 -2.68 9.17
N LEU A 10 -20.12 -2.07 7.98
CA LEU A 10 -18.87 -1.51 7.45
C LEU A 10 -18.38 -0.36 8.33
N GLN A 11 -19.26 0.59 8.67
CA GLN A 11 -18.89 1.72 9.51
C GLN A 11 -18.48 1.30 10.92
N ALA A 12 -19.16 0.31 11.50
CA ALA A 12 -18.82 -0.25 12.80
C ALA A 12 -17.43 -0.92 12.78
N SER A 13 -17.16 -1.70 11.74
CA SER A 13 -15.86 -2.37 11.56
C SER A 13 -14.73 -1.34 11.40
N VAL A 14 -14.91 -0.33 10.56
CA VAL A 14 -13.92 0.74 10.36
C VAL A 14 -13.68 1.53 11.64
N ALA A 15 -14.74 1.83 12.41
CA ALA A 15 -14.62 2.50 13.70
C ALA A 15 -13.86 1.65 14.74
N GLU A 16 -14.10 0.34 14.78
CA GLU A 16 -13.37 -0.58 15.66
C GLU A 16 -11.87 -0.62 15.34
N PHE A 17 -11.51 -0.69 14.05
CA PHE A 17 -10.10 -0.62 13.61
C PHE A 17 -9.46 0.75 13.87
N ALA A 18 -10.23 1.84 13.78
CA ALA A 18 -9.75 3.19 14.04
C ALA A 18 -9.43 3.43 15.53
N ILE A 19 -10.02 2.65 16.43
CA ILE A 19 -9.79 2.71 17.88
C ILE A 19 -8.77 1.63 18.29
N ALA A 20 -7.71 1.49 17.50
CA ALA A 20 -6.61 0.61 17.88
C ALA A 20 -5.99 1.09 19.22
N PRO A 21 -5.83 0.22 20.22
CA PRO A 21 -5.30 0.60 21.52
C PRO A 21 -3.82 1.04 21.40
N PRO A 22 -3.39 2.05 22.18
CA PRO A 22 -2.00 2.47 22.19
C PRO A 22 -1.11 1.36 22.78
N LEU A 23 0.19 1.39 22.47
CA LEU A 23 1.15 0.36 22.88
C LEU A 23 1.15 0.09 24.39
N ARG A 24 0.90 1.12 25.20
CA ARG A 24 0.76 1.00 26.66
C ARG A 24 -0.38 0.05 27.06
N VAL A 25 -1.53 0.18 26.42
CA VAL A 25 -2.71 -0.66 26.71
C VAL A 25 -2.47 -2.10 26.23
N LEU A 26 -1.76 -2.29 25.12
CA LEU A 26 -1.35 -3.62 24.66
C LEU A 26 -0.38 -4.27 25.65
N ARG A 27 0.56 -3.50 26.20
CA ARG A 27 1.47 -3.98 27.25
C ARG A 27 0.71 -4.44 28.49
N ASP A 28 -0.22 -3.63 28.99
CA ASP A 28 -1.06 -3.98 30.14
C ASP A 28 -1.85 -5.29 29.91
N LYS A 29 -2.29 -5.53 28.66
CA LYS A 29 -2.97 -6.78 28.27
C LYS A 29 -2.01 -7.97 28.23
N ILE A 30 -0.82 -7.81 27.64
CA ILE A 30 0.21 -8.84 27.54
C ILE A 30 0.70 -9.25 28.93
N ASP A 31 0.89 -8.29 29.83
CA ASP A 31 1.38 -8.53 31.19
C ASP A 31 0.44 -9.41 32.01
N ARG A 32 -0.87 -9.35 31.74
CA ARG A 32 -1.91 -10.16 32.40
C ARG A 32 -2.02 -11.58 31.85
N LEU A 33 -1.36 -11.91 30.74
CA LEU A 33 -1.39 -13.25 30.18
C LEU A 33 -0.66 -14.23 31.09
N ASN A 34 -1.23 -15.44 31.26
CA ASN A 34 -0.58 -16.54 31.97
C ASN A 34 0.34 -17.32 31.02
N VAL A 35 1.39 -16.65 30.53
CA VAL A 35 2.42 -17.21 29.64
C VAL A 35 3.81 -16.84 30.15
N SER A 36 4.85 -17.48 29.62
CA SER A 36 6.24 -17.22 30.03
C SER A 36 6.68 -15.78 29.72
N ALA A 37 7.70 -15.31 30.44
CA ALA A 37 8.28 -13.99 30.23
C ALA A 37 8.79 -13.79 28.80
N ASP A 38 9.41 -14.83 28.22
CA ASP A 38 9.91 -14.80 26.84
C ASP A 38 8.78 -14.63 25.82
N THR A 39 7.64 -15.30 26.03
CA THR A 39 6.46 -15.12 25.17
C THR A 39 5.89 -13.70 25.29
N LYS A 40 5.87 -13.13 26.50
CA LYS A 40 5.44 -11.73 26.69
C LYS A 40 6.37 -10.76 25.98
N ALA A 41 7.69 -10.96 26.08
CA ALA A 41 8.69 -10.16 25.38
C ALA A 41 8.50 -10.22 23.86
N LEU A 42 8.33 -11.42 23.29
CA LEU A 42 8.07 -11.61 21.87
C LEU A 42 6.78 -10.88 21.41
N LEU A 43 5.69 -11.00 22.17
CA LEU A 43 4.44 -10.29 21.85
C LEU A 43 4.62 -8.76 21.90
N MET A 44 5.41 -8.28 22.86
CA MET A 44 5.74 -6.86 23.00
C MET A 44 6.56 -6.34 21.81
N ASP A 45 7.54 -7.13 21.36
CA ASP A 45 8.36 -6.82 20.19
C ASP A 45 7.54 -6.77 18.91
N ILE A 46 6.66 -7.76 18.70
CA ILE A 46 5.73 -7.79 17.56
C ILE A 46 4.82 -6.55 17.57
N ALA A 47 4.26 -6.19 18.73
CA ALA A 47 3.40 -5.01 18.85
C ALA A 47 4.16 -3.71 18.54
N ALA A 48 5.38 -3.57 19.06
CA ALA A 48 6.22 -2.39 18.83
C ALA A 48 6.64 -2.26 17.35
N ILE A 49 7.06 -3.37 16.71
CA ILE A 49 7.42 -3.40 15.30
C ILE A 49 6.20 -3.02 14.44
N THR A 50 5.04 -3.61 14.72
CA THR A 50 3.81 -3.37 13.95
C THR A 50 3.39 -1.91 13.99
N LEU A 51 3.42 -1.27 15.16
CA LEU A 51 3.12 0.17 15.29
C LEU A 51 4.13 1.03 14.51
N LYS A 52 5.42 0.73 14.64
CA LYS A 52 6.47 1.48 13.93
C LYS A 52 6.33 1.39 12.41
N VAL A 53 5.92 0.23 11.90
CA VAL A 53 5.62 0.05 10.48
C VAL A 53 4.35 0.82 10.08
N GLY A 54 3.29 0.76 10.89
CA GLY A 54 2.05 1.50 10.66
C GLY A 54 2.25 3.02 10.60
N GLU A 55 3.03 3.58 11.52
CA GLU A 55 3.40 5.00 11.52
C GLU A 55 4.13 5.41 10.23
N LYS A 56 5.07 4.60 9.77
CA LYS A 56 5.79 4.84 8.51
C LYS A 56 4.86 4.78 7.29
N ILE A 57 3.96 3.79 7.24
CA ILE A 57 2.97 3.65 6.16
C ILE A 57 2.06 4.88 6.12
N LEU A 58 1.58 5.34 7.29
CA LEU A 58 0.70 6.51 7.37
C LEU A 58 1.44 7.79 6.96
N ALA A 59 2.68 7.99 7.42
CA ALA A 59 3.51 9.11 7.03
C ALA A 59 3.76 9.12 5.50
N PHE A 60 4.03 7.95 4.93
CA PHE A 60 4.21 7.77 3.50
C PHE A 60 2.93 8.11 2.71
N GLY A 61 1.78 7.58 3.10
CA GLY A 61 0.50 7.89 2.46
C GLY A 61 0.17 9.38 2.48
N ARG A 62 0.44 10.07 3.60
CA ARG A 62 0.31 11.54 3.69
C ARG A 62 1.23 12.25 2.71
N LYS A 63 2.48 11.80 2.55
CA LYS A 63 3.43 12.43 1.64
C LYS A 63 3.05 12.23 0.16
N VAL A 64 2.45 11.10 -0.17
CA VAL A 64 1.90 10.83 -1.50
C VAL A 64 0.74 11.77 -1.80
N LEU A 65 -0.21 11.94 -0.88
CA LEU A 65 -1.32 12.89 -1.06
C LEU A 65 -0.82 14.34 -1.19
N ASP A 66 0.17 14.75 -0.39
CA ASP A 66 0.83 16.05 -0.52
C ASP A 66 1.45 16.23 -1.92
N PHE A 67 2.10 15.19 -2.47
CA PHE A 67 2.62 15.21 -3.84
C PHE A 67 1.50 15.33 -4.89
N VAL A 68 0.40 14.56 -4.74
CA VAL A 68 -0.78 14.64 -5.61
C VAL A 68 -1.36 16.05 -5.65
N PHE A 69 -1.59 16.66 -4.47
CA PHE A 69 -2.14 18.01 -4.39
C PHE A 69 -1.21 19.04 -5.01
N ASN A 70 0.10 18.95 -4.74
CA ASN A 70 1.08 19.83 -5.36
C ASN A 70 1.09 19.70 -6.89
N LEU A 71 0.97 18.49 -7.42
CA LEU A 71 0.97 18.26 -8.87
C LEU A 71 -0.32 18.77 -9.52
N ALA A 72 -1.48 18.59 -8.85
CA ALA A 72 -2.78 19.06 -9.33
C ALA A 72 -2.86 20.59 -9.42
N VAL A 73 -2.26 21.30 -8.46
CA VAL A 73 -2.17 22.78 -8.48
C VAL A 73 -1.22 23.25 -9.59
N ARG A 74 -0.12 22.52 -9.82
CA ARG A 74 0.95 22.96 -10.72
C ARG A 74 0.67 22.67 -12.19
N PHE A 75 -0.17 21.69 -12.50
CA PHE A 75 -0.47 21.26 -13.86
C PHE A 75 -1.98 21.18 -14.12
N GLN A 76 -2.61 22.33 -14.40
CA GLN A 76 -4.06 22.41 -14.67
C GLN A 76 -4.50 21.63 -15.94
N ASN A 77 -3.57 21.34 -16.86
CA ASN A 77 -3.83 20.61 -18.11
C ASN A 77 -3.45 19.13 -18.07
N VAL A 78 -2.80 18.66 -17.00
CA VAL A 78 -2.55 17.23 -16.81
C VAL A 78 -3.78 16.65 -16.12
N GLY A 79 -4.48 15.76 -16.81
CA GLY A 79 -5.70 15.16 -16.28
C GLY A 79 -5.46 14.54 -14.91
N PHE A 80 -6.35 14.80 -13.95
CA PHE A 80 -6.29 14.29 -12.57
C PHE A 80 -5.96 12.78 -12.50
N GLY A 81 -6.43 12.00 -13.47
CA GLY A 81 -6.13 10.58 -13.61
C GLY A 81 -4.66 10.24 -13.85
N VAL A 82 -3.88 11.07 -14.56
CA VAL A 82 -2.44 10.85 -14.79
C VAL A 82 -1.65 11.15 -13.52
N ILE A 83 -2.01 12.22 -12.81
CA ILE A 83 -1.42 12.61 -11.52
C ILE A 83 -1.65 11.51 -10.48
N LEU A 84 -2.88 11.01 -10.40
CA LEU A 84 -3.24 9.92 -9.51
C LEU A 84 -2.52 8.61 -9.90
N ALA A 85 -2.40 8.30 -11.19
CA ALA A 85 -1.68 7.11 -11.67
C ALA A 85 -0.17 7.15 -11.36
N LEU A 86 0.47 8.32 -11.48
CA LEU A 86 1.89 8.51 -11.12
C LEU A 86 2.11 8.39 -9.61
N ALA A 87 1.25 9.01 -8.80
CA ALA A 87 1.32 8.92 -7.35
C ALA A 87 1.10 7.49 -6.85
N LEU A 88 0.11 6.79 -7.42
CA LEU A 88 -0.13 5.39 -7.11
C LEU A 88 1.01 4.50 -7.60
N SER A 89 1.57 4.71 -8.80
CA SER A 89 2.78 3.98 -9.25
C SER A 89 3.96 4.15 -8.31
N ALA A 90 4.19 5.35 -7.77
CA ALA A 90 5.21 5.59 -6.75
C ALA A 90 4.94 4.81 -5.46
N VAL A 91 3.67 4.68 -5.04
CA VAL A 91 3.24 3.83 -3.93
C VAL A 91 3.50 2.35 -4.24
N LEU A 92 3.15 1.88 -5.45
CA LEU A 92 3.37 0.51 -5.90
C LEU A 92 4.86 0.15 -5.91
N ALA A 93 5.75 1.06 -6.35
CA ALA A 93 7.19 0.83 -6.40
C ALA A 93 7.83 0.65 -5.01
N SER A 94 7.19 1.16 -3.95
CA SER A 94 7.69 1.11 -2.58
C SER A 94 7.27 -0.12 -1.78
N ILE A 95 6.33 -0.96 -2.25
CA ILE A 95 5.83 -2.13 -1.50
C ILE A 95 5.69 -3.36 -2.42
N PRO A 96 6.63 -4.33 -2.39
CA PRO A 96 6.63 -5.48 -3.31
C PRO A 96 5.45 -6.46 -3.16
N LEU A 97 4.75 -6.48 -2.02
CA LEU A 97 3.83 -7.57 -1.66
C LEU A 97 2.34 -7.30 -1.93
N LEU A 98 1.96 -6.06 -2.30
CA LEU A 98 0.54 -5.65 -2.41
C LEU A 98 -0.03 -5.64 -3.84
N GLY A 99 0.75 -6.06 -4.84
CA GLY A 99 0.39 -5.99 -6.26
C GLY A 99 -1.04 -6.46 -6.59
N PRO A 100 -1.48 -7.67 -6.14
CA PRO A 100 -2.82 -8.18 -6.47
C PRO A 100 -3.97 -7.41 -5.80
N LEU A 101 -3.81 -7.01 -4.54
CA LEU A 101 -4.85 -6.27 -3.80
C LEU A 101 -5.04 -4.86 -4.38
N ILE A 102 -3.94 -4.24 -4.80
CA ILE A 102 -3.95 -2.92 -5.42
C ILE A 102 -4.50 -2.99 -6.84
N ALA A 103 -4.16 -4.02 -7.63
CA ALA A 103 -4.74 -4.23 -8.96
C ALA A 103 -6.27 -4.31 -8.90
N ALA A 104 -6.86 -4.94 -7.88
CA ALA A 104 -8.30 -5.02 -7.70
C ALA A 104 -8.98 -3.65 -7.47
N ILE A 105 -8.28 -2.70 -6.85
CA ILE A 105 -8.78 -1.34 -6.58
C ILE A 105 -8.48 -0.38 -7.75
N LEU A 106 -7.29 -0.50 -8.34
CA LEU A 106 -6.79 0.42 -9.35
C LEU A 106 -7.36 0.16 -10.75
N THR A 107 -7.60 -1.10 -11.11
CA THR A 107 -8.16 -1.50 -12.41
C THR A 107 -9.50 -0.80 -12.72
N PRO A 108 -10.50 -0.78 -11.82
CA PRO A 108 -11.76 -0.08 -12.11
C PRO A 108 -11.58 1.44 -12.22
N ILE A 109 -10.64 2.06 -11.49
CA ILE A 109 -10.33 3.49 -11.61
C ILE A 109 -9.68 3.77 -12.98
N MET A 110 -8.70 2.98 -13.39
CA MET A 110 -8.06 3.09 -14.70
C MET A 110 -9.02 2.88 -15.86
N LEU A 111 -9.98 1.95 -15.71
CA LEU A 111 -11.06 1.75 -16.66
C LEU A 111 -12.02 2.95 -16.71
N ALA A 112 -12.44 3.47 -15.55
CA ALA A 112 -13.35 4.60 -15.46
C ALA A 112 -12.78 5.89 -16.09
N PHE A 113 -11.46 6.09 -16.00
CA PHE A 113 -10.77 7.23 -16.61
C PHE A 113 -10.20 6.94 -18.01
N GLY A 114 -10.44 5.74 -18.58
CA GLY A 114 -9.99 5.39 -19.92
C GLY A 114 -8.47 5.22 -20.10
N ILE A 115 -7.70 5.24 -19.01
CA ILE A 115 -6.23 5.21 -18.99
C ILE A 115 -5.69 3.84 -19.43
N LEU A 116 -6.49 2.79 -19.26
CA LEU A 116 -6.07 1.41 -19.51
C LEU A 116 -5.63 1.17 -20.97
N ARG A 117 -6.22 1.86 -21.97
CA ARG A 117 -5.83 1.70 -23.37
C ARG A 117 -4.44 2.28 -23.68
N GLY A 118 -4.12 3.46 -23.13
CA GLY A 118 -2.80 4.08 -23.29
C GLY A 118 -1.72 3.22 -22.65
N ALA A 119 -1.95 2.79 -21.40
CA ALA A 119 -1.04 1.88 -20.71
C ALA A 119 -0.83 0.55 -21.47
N LEU A 120 -1.90 -0.07 -22.01
CA LEU A 120 -1.76 -1.30 -22.80
C LEU A 120 -1.00 -1.10 -24.12
N GLN A 121 -1.09 0.08 -24.73
CA GLN A 121 -0.31 0.41 -25.93
C GLN A 121 1.17 0.55 -25.58
N ASP A 122 1.48 1.26 -24.49
CA ASP A 122 2.85 1.43 -24.00
C ASP A 122 3.49 0.09 -23.59
N PHE A 123 2.70 -0.84 -23.02
CA PHE A 123 3.13 -2.22 -22.70
C PHE A 123 3.35 -3.12 -23.93
N LYS A 124 2.69 -2.81 -25.05
CA LYS A 124 2.91 -3.51 -26.32
C LYS A 124 4.12 -2.96 -27.05
N ASP A 125 4.62 -1.80 -26.64
CA ASP A 125 5.76 -1.17 -27.28
C ASP A 125 7.04 -1.95 -26.97
N ALA A 126 7.83 -2.21 -28.03
CA ALA A 126 9.00 -3.08 -27.95
C ALA A 126 10.11 -2.48 -27.07
N ALA A 127 10.14 -1.15 -26.94
CA ALA A 127 11.07 -0.43 -26.08
C ALA A 127 10.85 -0.73 -24.59
N LEU A 128 9.60 -0.74 -24.12
CA LEU A 128 9.29 -1.03 -22.72
C LEU A 128 9.57 -2.50 -22.38
N ARG A 129 9.30 -3.41 -23.33
CA ARG A 129 9.63 -4.84 -23.19
C ARG A 129 11.12 -5.08 -23.08
N GLY A 130 11.93 -4.37 -23.89
CA GLY A 130 13.39 -4.45 -23.79
C GLY A 130 13.93 -3.99 -22.44
N GLU A 131 13.37 -2.92 -21.87
CA GLU A 131 13.76 -2.43 -20.53
C GLU A 131 13.29 -3.38 -19.42
N LEU A 132 12.11 -3.98 -19.54
CA LEU A 132 11.61 -4.98 -18.60
C LEU A 132 12.47 -6.26 -18.62
N ASP A 133 12.83 -6.76 -19.81
CA ASP A 133 13.73 -7.90 -19.95
C ASP A 133 15.12 -7.60 -19.39
N ALA A 134 15.61 -6.36 -19.56
CA ALA A 134 16.89 -5.93 -19.01
C ALA A 134 16.85 -5.83 -17.48
N LEU A 135 15.74 -5.34 -16.92
CA LEU A 135 15.52 -5.27 -15.48
C LEU A 135 15.39 -6.67 -14.87
N GLU A 136 14.63 -7.56 -15.50
CA GLU A 136 14.44 -8.94 -15.05
C GLU A 136 15.77 -9.70 -15.03
N ARG A 137 16.61 -9.52 -16.05
CA ARG A 137 17.99 -10.05 -16.06
C ARG A 137 18.84 -9.48 -14.92
N ARG A 138 18.77 -8.17 -14.66
CA ARG A 138 19.52 -7.52 -13.56
C ARG A 138 19.06 -8.01 -12.18
N MET A 139 17.76 -8.21 -12.01
CA MET A 139 17.17 -8.75 -10.79
C MET A 139 17.54 -10.22 -10.58
N ALA A 140 17.55 -11.04 -11.64
CA ALA A 140 17.97 -12.44 -11.60
C ALA A 140 19.45 -12.59 -11.22
N ILE A 141 20.31 -11.69 -11.70
CA ILE A 141 21.74 -11.66 -11.32
C ILE A 141 21.91 -11.31 -9.84
N MET A 142 21.09 -10.39 -9.34
CA MET A 142 21.16 -9.91 -7.97
C MET A 142 20.55 -10.90 -6.95
N SER A 143 19.49 -11.64 -7.34
CA SER A 143 18.93 -12.72 -6.51
C SER A 143 19.82 -13.96 -6.47
N ALA A 144 20.54 -14.26 -7.55
CA ALA A 144 21.55 -15.31 -7.58
C ALA A 144 22.76 -15.00 -6.68
N HIS A 145 23.10 -13.71 -6.48
CA HIS A 145 24.13 -13.28 -5.52
C HIS A 145 23.63 -13.23 -4.07
N ALA A 146 22.32 -13.11 -3.83
CA ALA A 146 21.73 -13.10 -2.49
C ALA A 146 21.46 -14.52 -1.93
N ALA A 147 21.66 -15.57 -2.73
CA ALA A 147 21.46 -16.98 -2.36
C ALA A 147 22.78 -17.74 -2.09
N LEU A 148 23.92 -17.04 -2.04
CA LEU A 148 25.21 -17.51 -1.54
C LEU A 148 25.50 -16.88 -0.18
#